data_AF-A0A954UZ35-F1
#
_entry.id   AF-A0A954UZ35-F1
#
_cell.length_a   1.000
_cell.length_b   1.000
_cell.length_c   1.000
_cell.angle_alpha   90.00
_cell.angle_beta   90.00
_cell.angle_gamma   90.00
#
_symmetry.space_group_name_H-M   'P 1'
#
loop_
_entity.id
_entity.type
_entity.pdbx_description
1 polymer ?
#
loop_
_entity_poly.entity_id
_entity_poly.type
_entity_poly.pdbx_seq_one_letter_code
_entity_poly.pdbx_strand_id
1 'polypeptide(L)'
;LMWLGNSDHHLDFPGTLSASPRMYLDMLVGLMDNLITHGFRRLYLLNGHGGNDVPGKQALFEVRQTYRHRDDLLLLFSTYWSLGGRPWERSPEIIQREMGHACEWETSMLLRIAPELVGDYLTAETVEPGNPFLPATRGWITKERSQPGHIGSPQLASIAKGEALLETFSHDVERMLKRILAWDGNSWEG
;
A
#
# COMPACT_ATOMS: atom_id res chain seq x y z
N LEU A 1 1.91 -9.48 -10.31
CA LEU A 1 2.09 -9.37 -8.84
C LEU A 1 3.57 -9.17 -8.56
N MET A 2 3.94 -8.07 -7.92
CA MET A 2 5.33 -7.81 -7.50
C MET A 2 5.44 -8.17 -6.03
N TRP A 3 6.21 -9.21 -5.71
CA TRP A 3 6.38 -9.67 -4.32
C TRP A 3 7.47 -8.91 -3.58
N LEU A 4 8.54 -8.52 -4.28
CA LEU A 4 9.65 -7.77 -3.71
C LEU A 4 9.32 -6.27 -3.72
N GLY A 5 9.33 -5.66 -2.54
CA GLY A 5 9.13 -4.22 -2.34
C GLY A 5 10.36 -3.53 -1.77
N ASN A 6 10.23 -2.23 -1.49
CA ASN A 6 11.17 -1.49 -0.66
C ASN A 6 10.75 -1.58 0.82
N SER A 7 11.45 -2.44 1.56
CA SER A 7 11.21 -2.72 2.98
C SER A 7 12.47 -2.50 3.82
N ASP A 8 13.34 -1.57 3.42
CA ASP A 8 14.62 -1.31 4.09
C ASP A 8 14.44 -0.94 5.57
N HIS A 9 13.33 -0.28 5.90
CA HIS A 9 12.93 0.04 7.26
C HIS A 9 12.62 -1.19 8.12
N HIS A 10 12.55 -2.40 7.55
CA HIS A 10 12.36 -3.67 8.26
C HIS A 10 13.61 -4.57 8.26
N LEU A 11 14.77 -4.11 7.76
CA LEU A 11 15.99 -4.94 7.65
C LEU A 11 16.55 -5.42 9.00
N ASP A 12 16.17 -4.76 10.10
CA ASP A 12 16.52 -5.21 11.46
C ASP A 12 15.81 -6.52 11.88
N PHE A 13 14.80 -6.97 11.12
CA PHE A 13 14.00 -8.15 11.41
C PHE A 13 14.41 -9.31 10.48
N PRO A 14 14.92 -10.43 11.02
CA PRO A 14 15.33 -11.58 10.21
C PRO A 14 14.18 -12.13 9.36
N GLY A 15 14.46 -12.41 8.08
CA GLY A 15 13.46 -12.86 7.11
C GLY A 15 13.03 -11.78 6.11
N THR A 16 13.27 -10.49 6.42
CA THR A 16 13.00 -9.40 5.49
C THR A 16 13.92 -9.47 4.27
N LEU A 17 13.32 -9.56 3.09
CA LEU A 17 13.98 -9.31 1.81
C LEU A 17 13.50 -7.97 1.28
N SER A 18 14.43 -7.09 0.92
CA SER A 18 14.13 -5.74 0.46
C SER A 18 14.90 -5.40 -0.81
N ALA A 19 14.22 -4.78 -1.77
CA ALA A 19 14.88 -4.01 -2.81
C ALA A 19 15.20 -2.62 -2.25
N SER A 20 16.44 -2.17 -2.42
CA SER A 20 16.79 -0.78 -2.09
C SER A 20 15.91 0.21 -2.88
N PRO A 21 15.70 1.45 -2.40
CA PRO A 21 14.74 2.36 -3.03
C PRO A 21 15.01 2.60 -4.52
N ARG A 22 16.30 2.70 -4.90
CA ARG A 22 16.72 2.87 -6.29
C ARG A 22 16.41 1.63 -7.13
N MET A 23 16.74 0.44 -6.62
CA MET A 23 16.45 -0.81 -7.32
C MET A 23 14.94 -1.02 -7.52
N TYR A 24 14.12 -0.74 -6.50
CA TYR A 24 12.67 -0.85 -6.61
C TYR A 24 12.11 0.16 -7.62
N LEU A 25 12.60 1.40 -7.60
CA LEU A 25 12.25 2.43 -8.58
C LEU A 25 12.61 2.00 -10.00
N ASP A 26 13.85 1.60 -10.26
CA ASP A 26 14.33 1.17 -11.58
C ASP A 26 13.52 -0.02 -12.11
N MET A 27 13.16 -0.95 -11.23
CA MET A 27 12.31 -2.09 -11.56
C MET A 27 10.91 -1.65 -11.99
N LEU A 28 10.28 -0.69 -11.28
CA LEU A 28 8.97 -0.16 -11.67
C LEU A 28 9.02 0.61 -12.99
N VAL A 29 10.06 1.42 -13.20
CA VAL A 29 10.30 2.15 -14.46
C VAL A 29 10.40 1.16 -15.62
N GLY A 30 11.26 0.14 -15.52
CA GLY A 30 11.43 -0.86 -16.56
C GLY A 30 10.16 -1.63 -16.89
N LEU A 31 9.35 -1.98 -15.87
CA LEU A 31 8.05 -2.63 -16.08
C LEU A 31 7.07 -1.72 -16.83
N MET A 32 6.97 -0.45 -16.44
CA MET A 32 6.13 0.52 -17.14
C MET A 32 6.61 0.77 -18.57
N ASP A 33 7.92 0.87 -18.80
CA ASP A 33 8.52 1.02 -20.13
C ASP A 33 8.15 -0.16 -21.04
N ASN A 34 8.22 -1.38 -20.51
CA ASN A 34 7.84 -2.59 -21.26
C ASN A 34 6.35 -2.53 -21.65
N LEU A 35 5.47 -2.14 -20.72
CA LEU A 35 4.04 -2.02 -21.01
C LEU A 35 3.74 -0.92 -22.02
N ILE A 36 4.38 0.25 -21.90
CA ILE A 36 4.23 1.35 -22.88
C ILE A 36 4.73 0.91 -24.25
N THR A 37 5.86 0.19 -24.30
CA THR A 37 6.43 -0.37 -25.54
C THR A 37 5.45 -1.34 -26.23
N HIS A 38 4.73 -2.15 -25.46
CA HIS A 38 3.67 -3.03 -25.96
C HIS A 38 2.37 -2.30 -26.33
N GLY A 39 2.31 -0.98 -26.17
CA GLY A 39 1.17 -0.14 -26.56
C GLY A 39 0.11 0.07 -25.47
N PHE A 40 0.36 -0.36 -24.23
CA PHE A 40 -0.51 -0.03 -23.11
C PHE A 40 -0.43 1.47 -22.79
N ARG A 41 -1.59 2.08 -22.52
CA ARG A 41 -1.72 3.52 -22.32
C ARG A 41 -2.22 3.92 -20.93
N ARG A 42 -2.92 3.00 -20.27
CA ARG A 42 -3.46 3.20 -18.91
C ARG A 42 -2.77 2.21 -17.98
N LEU A 43 -1.91 2.74 -17.12
CA LEU A 43 -1.11 1.97 -16.18
C LEU A 43 -1.49 2.36 -14.77
N TYR A 44 -1.97 1.39 -13.99
CA TYR A 44 -2.33 1.59 -12.60
C TYR A 44 -1.57 0.64 -11.70
N LEU A 45 -0.70 1.20 -10.87
CA LEU A 45 0.07 0.48 -9.87
C LEU A 45 -0.67 0.54 -8.53
N LEU A 46 -1.33 -0.56 -8.16
CA LEU A 46 -1.98 -0.71 -6.86
C LEU A 46 -0.98 -1.30 -5.85
N ASN A 47 -0.70 -0.54 -4.80
CA ASN A 47 0.27 -0.84 -3.77
C ASN A 47 -0.37 -1.39 -2.49
N GLY A 48 0.34 -2.31 -1.83
CA GLY A 48 -0.03 -2.91 -0.56
C GLY A 48 1.03 -2.80 0.54
N HIS A 49 2.12 -2.02 0.34
CA HIS A 49 3.17 -1.86 1.34
C HIS A 49 3.61 -0.40 1.47
N GLY A 50 3.63 0.13 2.70
CA GLY A 50 3.90 1.56 2.95
C GLY A 50 5.25 2.05 2.41
N GLY A 51 6.32 1.24 2.52
CA GLY A 51 7.65 1.61 2.02
C GLY A 51 7.74 1.82 0.51
N ASN A 52 6.81 1.24 -0.26
CA ASN A 52 6.75 1.41 -1.71
C ASN A 52 6.18 2.77 -2.14
N ASP A 53 5.55 3.53 -1.24
CA ASP A 53 4.75 4.71 -1.61
C ASP A 53 5.61 5.81 -2.26
N VAL A 54 6.72 6.17 -1.63
CA VAL A 54 7.65 7.19 -2.15
C VAL A 54 8.31 6.75 -3.47
N PRO A 55 9.01 5.60 -3.55
CA PRO A 55 9.65 5.19 -4.81
C PRO A 55 8.64 4.88 -5.92
N GLY A 56 7.43 4.41 -5.58
CA GLY A 56 6.35 4.18 -6.55
C GLY A 56 5.85 5.45 -7.21
N LYS A 57 5.60 6.51 -6.41
CA LYS A 57 5.23 7.84 -6.93
C LYS A 57 6.37 8.46 -7.74
N GLN A 58 7.62 8.30 -7.28
CA GLN A 58 8.79 8.78 -8.01
C GLN A 58 8.92 8.10 -9.37
N ALA A 59 8.80 6.76 -9.44
CA ALA A 59 8.86 6.02 -10.70
C ALA A 59 7.79 6.51 -11.70
N LEU A 60 6.56 6.75 -11.21
CA LEU A 60 5.48 7.30 -12.03
C LEU A 60 5.84 8.66 -12.62
N PHE A 61 6.42 9.54 -11.80
CA PHE A 61 6.85 10.87 -12.21
C PHE A 61 7.97 10.79 -13.25
N GLU A 62 8.97 9.94 -13.04
CA GLU A 62 10.09 9.76 -13.98
C GLU A 62 9.63 9.22 -15.33
N VAL A 63 8.79 8.19 -15.37
CA VAL A 63 8.20 7.68 -16.62
C VAL A 63 7.40 8.78 -17.31
N ARG A 64 6.61 9.56 -16.57
CA ARG A 64 5.87 10.68 -17.17
C ARG A 64 6.82 11.70 -17.84
N GLN A 65 7.97 12.01 -17.22
CA GLN A 65 8.96 12.93 -17.80
C GLN A 65 9.65 12.33 -19.03
N THR A 66 9.99 11.04 -19.00
CA THR A 66 10.59 10.32 -20.15
C THR A 66 9.65 10.35 -21.36
N TYR A 67 8.36 10.06 -21.16
CA TYR A 67 7.34 10.12 -22.21
C TYR A 67 6.62 11.48 -22.27
N ARG A 68 7.28 12.59 -21.91
CA ARG A 68 6.69 13.96 -21.93
C ARG A 68 6.06 14.38 -23.26
N HIS A 69 6.49 13.76 -24.35
CA HIS A 69 5.98 14.00 -25.70
C HIS A 69 4.67 13.24 -26.02
N ARG A 70 4.27 12.29 -25.17
CA ARG A 70 3.00 11.56 -25.26
C ARG A 70 1.94 12.28 -24.41
N ASP A 71 0.75 12.42 -24.98
CA ASP A 71 -0.45 12.99 -24.37
C ASP A 71 -1.50 11.92 -24.03
N ASP A 72 -1.32 10.68 -24.48
CA ASP A 72 -2.29 9.59 -24.35
C ASP A 72 -2.02 8.63 -23.19
N LEU A 73 -1.05 8.94 -22.30
CA LEU A 73 -0.67 8.10 -21.18
C LEU A 73 -1.36 8.51 -19.89
N LEU A 74 -2.09 7.58 -19.28
CA LEU A 74 -2.60 7.68 -17.91
C LEU A 74 -1.76 6.79 -17.00
N LEU A 75 -0.90 7.41 -16.20
CA LEU A 75 -0.03 6.73 -15.25
C LEU A 75 -0.54 7.03 -13.85
N LEU A 76 -0.90 6.01 -13.09
CA LEU A 76 -1.47 6.14 -11.76
C LEU A 76 -0.81 5.20 -10.76
N PHE A 77 -0.72 5.67 -9.51
CA PHE A 77 -0.27 4.89 -8.36
C PHE A 77 -1.21 5.16 -7.19
N SER A 78 -1.59 4.13 -6.46
CA SER A 78 -2.28 4.31 -5.19
C SER A 78 -1.99 3.15 -4.26
N THR A 79 -2.12 3.40 -2.97
CA THR A 79 -2.07 2.36 -1.95
C THR A 79 -3.50 2.00 -1.55
N TYR A 80 -3.85 0.70 -1.45
CA TYR A 80 -5.26 0.27 -1.37
C TYR A 80 -6.02 0.90 -0.20
N TRP A 81 -5.35 1.13 0.94
CA TRP A 81 -5.94 1.74 2.12
C TRP A 81 -6.03 3.27 2.07
N SER A 82 -5.56 3.90 1.00
CA SER A 82 -5.56 5.35 0.81
C SER A 82 -6.61 5.82 -0.22
N LEU A 83 -7.51 4.93 -0.67
CA LEU A 83 -8.52 5.23 -1.67
C LEU A 83 -9.81 5.87 -1.10
N GLY A 84 -9.83 6.16 0.19
CA GLY A 84 -10.87 6.97 0.85
C GLY A 84 -11.96 6.17 1.58
N GLY A 85 -11.96 4.84 1.47
CA GLY A 85 -12.82 3.99 2.27
C GLY A 85 -12.55 4.13 3.76
N ARG A 86 -13.61 4.07 4.54
CA ARG A 86 -13.59 4.13 6.00
C ARG A 86 -14.22 2.84 6.53
N PRO A 87 -13.44 1.76 6.68
CA PRO A 87 -13.97 0.43 7.01
C PRO A 87 -14.85 0.42 8.27
N TRP A 88 -14.56 1.31 9.21
CA TRP A 88 -15.31 1.46 10.45
C TRP A 88 -16.73 2.01 10.29
N GLU A 89 -17.06 2.66 9.18
CA GLU A 89 -18.45 3.07 8.89
C GLU A 89 -19.34 1.85 8.58
N ARG A 90 -18.73 0.76 8.10
CA ARG A 90 -19.41 -0.52 7.86
C ARG A 90 -19.30 -1.47 9.04
N SER A 91 -18.15 -1.48 9.71
CA SER A 91 -17.90 -2.32 10.88
C SER A 91 -17.36 -1.47 12.03
N PRO A 92 -18.25 -0.93 12.89
CA PRO A 92 -17.85 -0.08 14.03
C PRO A 92 -16.90 -0.75 15.02
N GLU A 93 -16.85 -2.09 15.02
CA GLU A 93 -15.94 -2.93 15.79
C GLU A 93 -14.47 -2.76 15.40
N ILE A 94 -14.19 -2.28 14.17
CA ILE A 94 -12.83 -1.92 13.76
C ILE A 94 -12.42 -0.70 14.57
N ILE A 95 -11.44 -0.86 15.46
CA ILE A 95 -11.05 0.19 16.41
C ILE A 95 -10.01 1.12 15.78
N GLN A 96 -9.01 0.55 15.14
CA GLN A 96 -7.93 1.29 14.49
C GLN A 96 -8.47 2.13 13.32
N ARG A 97 -8.03 3.38 13.23
CA ARG A 97 -8.53 4.39 12.27
C ARG A 97 -7.58 4.68 11.11
N GLU A 98 -6.37 4.15 11.18
CA GLU A 98 -5.35 4.31 10.14
C GLU A 98 -4.57 3.01 9.95
N MET A 99 -3.88 2.88 8.82
CA MET A 99 -3.03 1.72 8.56
C MET A 99 -1.74 1.81 9.40
N GLY A 100 -1.39 0.69 10.05
CA GLY A 100 -0.13 0.49 10.75
C GLY A 100 0.79 -0.47 10.01
N HIS A 101 1.32 -1.46 10.73
CA HIS A 101 2.08 -2.59 10.16
C HIS A 101 1.84 -3.86 10.98
N ALA A 102 1.51 -4.98 10.34
CA ALA A 102 0.98 -6.18 10.99
C ALA A 102 -0.12 -5.82 12.03
N CYS A 103 -0.96 -4.86 11.68
CA CYS A 103 -1.90 -4.22 12.59
C CYS A 103 -3.25 -4.95 12.64
N GLU A 104 -4.25 -4.35 13.31
CA GLU A 104 -5.62 -4.88 13.34
C GLU A 104 -6.14 -5.18 11.93
N TRP A 105 -5.88 -4.28 10.97
CA TRP A 105 -6.42 -4.41 9.62
C TRP A 105 -5.77 -5.54 8.83
N GLU A 106 -4.44 -5.57 8.76
CA GLU A 106 -3.71 -6.60 8.01
C GLU A 106 -3.93 -7.99 8.61
N THR A 107 -3.86 -8.11 9.94
CA THR A 107 -4.10 -9.38 10.64
C THR A 107 -5.52 -9.87 10.38
N SER A 108 -6.53 -8.98 10.45
CA SER A 108 -7.92 -9.35 10.18
C SER A 108 -8.13 -9.85 8.75
N MET A 109 -7.54 -9.16 7.76
CA MET A 109 -7.65 -9.59 6.35
C MET A 109 -6.95 -10.93 6.12
N LEU A 110 -5.78 -11.16 6.72
CA LEU A 110 -5.08 -12.44 6.63
C LEU A 110 -5.87 -13.58 7.30
N LEU A 111 -6.46 -13.35 8.48
CA LEU A 111 -7.36 -14.31 9.12
C LEU A 111 -8.53 -14.71 8.21
N ARG A 112 -8.98 -13.81 7.33
CA ARG A 112 -10.06 -14.10 6.37
C ARG A 112 -9.59 -14.88 5.14
N ILE A 113 -8.41 -14.59 4.58
CA ILE A 113 -7.96 -15.17 3.30
C ILE A 113 -7.02 -16.36 3.43
N ALA A 114 -6.23 -16.41 4.51
CA ALA A 114 -5.20 -17.42 4.75
C ALA A 114 -4.93 -17.54 6.26
N PRO A 115 -5.92 -17.95 7.08
CA PRO A 115 -5.79 -18.03 8.53
C PRO A 115 -4.62 -18.90 9.00
N GLU A 116 -4.24 -19.92 8.23
CA GLU A 116 -3.12 -20.81 8.51
C GLU A 116 -1.75 -20.12 8.46
N LEU A 117 -1.66 -18.92 7.89
CA LEU A 117 -0.44 -18.12 7.84
C LEU A 117 -0.33 -17.11 8.99
N VAL A 118 -1.36 -17.00 9.83
CA VAL A 118 -1.39 -16.07 10.97
C VAL A 118 -0.83 -16.78 12.21
N GLY A 119 0.27 -16.24 12.74
CA GLY A 119 0.89 -16.72 13.99
C GLY A 119 0.11 -16.31 15.25
N ASP A 120 0.76 -16.40 16.41
CA ASP A 120 0.17 -15.93 17.66
C ASP A 120 0.08 -14.40 17.68
N TYR A 121 -1.12 -13.91 17.39
CA TYR A 121 -1.45 -12.48 17.35
C TYR A 121 -2.22 -12.02 18.60
N LEU A 122 -2.74 -12.95 19.40
CA LEU A 122 -3.59 -12.64 20.55
C LEU A 122 -2.77 -12.09 21.73
N THR A 123 -1.50 -12.48 21.82
CA THR A 123 -0.57 -11.99 22.85
C THR A 123 0.16 -10.71 22.45
N ALA A 124 -0.03 -10.22 21.23
CA ALA A 124 0.66 -9.03 20.74
C ALA A 124 0.04 -7.77 21.35
N GLU A 125 0.82 -7.05 22.14
CA GLU A 125 0.40 -5.78 22.75
C GLU A 125 0.24 -4.67 21.72
N THR A 126 -0.60 -3.68 21.99
CA THR A 126 -0.73 -2.51 21.11
C THR A 126 0.56 -1.70 21.07
N VAL A 127 1.04 -1.39 19.86
CA VAL A 127 2.14 -0.46 19.63
C VAL A 127 1.61 0.75 18.88
N GLU A 128 1.43 1.87 19.58
CA GLU A 128 0.92 3.10 18.95
C GLU A 128 1.87 3.63 17.87
N PRO A 129 1.36 4.16 16.75
CA PRO A 129 2.19 4.69 15.67
C PRO A 129 3.08 5.87 16.10
N GLY A 130 2.74 6.55 17.20
CA GLY A 130 3.47 7.71 17.70
C GLY A 130 3.21 8.97 16.88
N ASN A 131 3.89 10.07 17.24
CA ASN A 131 3.62 11.39 16.66
C ASN A 131 4.43 11.64 15.38
N PRO A 132 3.80 12.09 14.28
CA PRO A 132 4.50 12.53 13.09
C PRO A 132 5.22 13.88 13.32
N PHE A 133 6.31 14.14 12.58
CA PHE A 133 7.07 15.38 12.69
C PHE A 133 6.53 16.49 11.76
N LEU A 134 5.24 16.80 11.86
CA LEU A 134 4.56 17.74 10.96
C LEU A 134 5.10 19.18 11.09
N PRO A 135 5.14 19.95 9.98
CA PRO A 135 4.72 19.61 8.61
C PRO A 135 5.80 18.85 7.81
N ALA A 136 6.93 18.52 8.44
CA ALA A 136 8.04 17.83 7.78
C ALA A 136 7.87 16.30 7.82
N THR A 137 8.70 15.61 7.03
CA THR A 137 8.81 14.14 7.07
C THR A 137 10.07 13.76 7.82
N ARG A 138 9.95 12.82 8.76
CA ARG A 138 11.08 12.24 9.49
C ARG A 138 11.39 10.87 8.91
N GLY A 139 12.66 10.61 8.56
CA GLY A 139 13.13 9.26 8.26
C GLY A 139 13.19 8.40 9.52
N TRP A 140 12.90 7.10 9.38
CA TRP A 140 12.82 6.17 10.50
C TRP A 140 13.12 4.74 10.04
N ILE A 141 13.48 3.89 10.99
CA ILE A 141 13.48 2.43 10.85
C ILE A 141 12.45 1.83 11.82
N THR A 142 11.91 0.66 11.51
CA THR A 142 10.84 0.05 12.32
C THR A 142 11.28 -0.17 13.77
N LYS A 143 12.55 -0.50 14.00
CA LYS A 143 13.11 -0.71 15.34
C LYS A 143 13.07 0.54 16.24
N GLU A 144 13.03 1.75 15.66
CA GLU A 144 12.86 2.99 16.42
C GLU A 144 11.41 3.21 16.90
N ARG A 145 10.44 2.54 16.27
CA ARG A 145 9.00 2.69 16.54
C ARG A 145 8.40 1.47 17.24
N SER A 146 8.93 0.29 16.96
CA SER A 146 8.41 -0.98 17.44
C SER A 146 9.55 -1.98 17.65
N GLN A 147 9.69 -2.46 18.89
CA GLN A 147 10.52 -3.63 19.18
C GLN A 147 9.96 -4.94 18.61
N PRO A 148 8.66 -5.27 18.75
CA PRO A 148 8.12 -6.52 18.21
C PRO A 148 7.96 -6.51 16.69
N GLY A 149 8.05 -5.34 16.04
CA GLY A 149 8.00 -5.17 14.59
C GLY A 149 6.66 -4.67 14.08
N HIS A 150 5.54 -5.03 14.72
CA HIS A 150 4.21 -4.51 14.38
C HIS A 150 3.96 -3.12 14.95
N ILE A 151 3.07 -2.38 14.30
CA ILE A 151 2.60 -1.05 14.71
C ILE A 151 1.07 -1.09 14.60
N GLY A 152 0.36 -0.90 15.71
CA GLY A 152 -1.09 -1.02 15.84
C GLY A 152 -1.51 -2.12 16.80
N SER A 153 -2.74 -2.59 16.65
CA SER A 153 -3.39 -3.53 17.58
C SER A 153 -3.81 -4.85 16.92
N PRO A 154 -2.86 -5.74 16.54
CA PRO A 154 -3.17 -7.03 15.93
C PRO A 154 -4.11 -7.91 16.77
N GLN A 155 -4.00 -7.88 18.10
CA GLN A 155 -4.83 -8.66 19.02
C GLN A 155 -6.34 -8.35 18.95
N LEU A 156 -6.70 -7.21 18.35
CA LEU A 156 -8.10 -6.84 18.09
C LEU A 156 -8.66 -7.43 16.78
N ALA A 157 -7.83 -8.13 16.01
CA ALA A 157 -8.20 -8.66 14.70
C ALA A 157 -9.23 -9.79 14.78
N SER A 158 -10.08 -9.88 13.75
CA SER A 158 -11.03 -10.97 13.59
C SER A 158 -11.37 -11.24 12.13
N ILE A 159 -11.86 -12.46 11.85
CA ILE A 159 -12.29 -12.86 10.50
C ILE A 159 -13.40 -11.94 9.98
N ALA A 160 -14.36 -11.56 10.83
CA ALA A 160 -15.48 -10.70 10.46
C ALA A 160 -15.00 -9.28 10.09
N LYS A 161 -14.03 -8.73 10.83
CA LYS A 161 -13.37 -7.46 10.46
C LYS A 161 -12.63 -7.60 9.14
N GLY A 162 -11.97 -8.74 8.92
CA GLY A 162 -11.26 -9.05 7.68
C GLY A 162 -12.15 -8.97 6.45
N GLU A 163 -13.33 -9.57 6.52
CA GLU A 163 -14.32 -9.47 5.44
C GLU A 163 -14.74 -8.03 5.19
N ALA A 164 -15.09 -7.28 6.24
CA ALA A 164 -15.50 -5.89 6.09
C ALA A 164 -14.40 -4.99 5.49
N LEU A 165 -13.13 -5.22 5.87
CA LEU A 165 -11.96 -4.54 5.31
C LEU A 165 -11.77 -4.88 3.83
N LEU A 166 -11.76 -6.17 3.49
CA LEU A 166 -11.59 -6.64 2.11
C LEU A 166 -12.69 -6.12 1.20
N GLU A 167 -13.95 -6.16 1.64
CA GLU A 167 -15.08 -5.59 0.89
C GLU A 167 -14.91 -4.08 0.68
N THR A 168 -14.55 -3.34 1.74
CA THR A 168 -14.39 -1.88 1.66
C THR A 168 -13.30 -1.51 0.66
N PHE A 169 -12.11 -2.09 0.78
CA PHE A 169 -10.99 -1.74 -0.08
C PHE A 169 -11.16 -2.29 -1.50
N SER A 170 -11.77 -3.47 -1.66
CA SER A 170 -12.07 -3.99 -3.01
C SER A 170 -13.07 -3.10 -3.73
N HIS A 171 -14.08 -2.59 -3.02
CA HIS A 171 -15.04 -1.64 -3.59
C HIS A 171 -14.37 -0.30 -3.97
N ASP A 172 -13.43 0.19 -3.17
CA ASP A 172 -12.66 1.38 -3.50
C ASP A 172 -11.81 1.19 -4.77
N VAL A 173 -11.11 0.06 -4.87
CA VAL A 173 -10.33 -0.30 -6.05
C VAL A 173 -11.25 -0.43 -7.28
N GLU A 174 -12.42 -1.06 -7.14
CA GLU A 174 -13.41 -1.18 -8.21
C GLU A 174 -13.86 0.21 -8.70
N ARG A 175 -14.18 1.13 -7.79
CA ARG A 175 -14.55 2.52 -8.13
C ARG A 175 -13.41 3.23 -8.84
N MET A 176 -12.17 3.06 -8.39
CA MET A 176 -11.00 3.63 -9.04
C MET A 176 -10.81 3.07 -10.46
N LEU A 177 -10.93 1.76 -10.64
CA LEU A 177 -10.83 1.12 -11.97
C LEU A 177 -11.94 1.61 -12.91
N LYS A 178 -13.17 1.75 -12.43
CA LYS A 178 -14.28 2.32 -13.21
C LYS A 178 -13.98 3.74 -13.68
N ARG A 179 -13.41 4.58 -12.81
CA ARG A 179 -12.97 5.95 -13.16
C ARG A 179 -11.85 5.93 -14.21
N ILE A 180 -10.85 5.06 -14.05
CA ILE A 180 -9.76 4.87 -15.03
C ILE A 180 -10.30 4.43 -16.40
N LEU A 181 -11.32 3.57 -16.42
CA LEU A 181 -11.96 3.12 -17.66
C LEU A 181 -12.78 4.24 -18.33
N ALA A 182 -13.45 5.07 -17.52
CA ALA A 182 -14.24 6.20 -17.98
C ALA A 182 -13.42 7.41 -18.47
N TRP A 183 -12.13 7.48 -18.10
CA TRP A 183 -11.24 8.58 -18.47
C TRP A 183 -11.22 8.86 -19.97
N ASP A 184 -11.40 10.13 -20.32
CA ASP A 184 -11.60 10.63 -21.69
C ASP A 184 -10.31 10.90 -22.47
N GLY A 185 -9.15 10.83 -21.80
CA GLY A 185 -7.84 11.11 -22.38
C GLY A 185 -7.26 12.48 -22.04
N ASN A 186 -8.04 13.39 -21.46
CA ASN A 186 -7.63 14.78 -21.22
C ASN A 186 -7.97 15.32 -19.82
N SER A 187 -8.97 14.74 -19.14
CA SER A 187 -9.43 15.23 -17.85
C SER A 187 -8.38 14.96 -16.74
N TRP A 188 -8.17 15.94 -15.86
CA TRP A 188 -7.35 15.76 -14.66
C TRP A 188 -8.12 15.10 -13.52
N GLU A 189 -9.45 15.18 -13.58
CA GLU A 189 -10.34 14.65 -12.55
C GLU A 189 -10.78 13.21 -12.83
N GLY A 190 -10.25 12.55 -13.86
CA GLY A 190 -10.57 11.15 -14.17
C GLY A 190 -11.97 10.98 -14.68
#